data_AF-A0A0G1EMJ8-F1
#
_entry.id   AF-A0A0G1EMJ8-F1
#
_cell.length_a   1.000
_cell.length_b   1.000
_cell.length_c   1.000
_cell.angle_alpha   90.00
_cell.angle_beta   90.00
_cell.angle_gamma   90.00
#
_symmetry.space_group_name_H-M   'P 1'
#
loop_
_entity.id
_entity.type
_entity.pdbx_description
1 polymer ?
#
loop_
_entity_poly.entity_id
_entity_poly.type
_entity_poly.pdbx_seq_one_letter_code
_entity_poly.pdbx_strand_id
1 'polypeptide(L)'
;MADSLKNQVLCSVFACLADQIMSRGKTSESFAAIIILLKNMKPEQPVVDFVAKKYLEIFRNNRDFPARHNIDALDAATRVIDFAASAAVVEEVIRETAKMGWYGRIEDMAKRLLNRGLTEQEMRWLVDSYLDHKGTQSNSAEETLCELARKYLKPQEARNVEIRLQKFRRAFESDPL
;
A
#
# COMPACT_ATOMS: atom_id res chain seq x y z
N MET A 1 -16.48 -30.74 -3.96
CA MET A 1 -15.76 -31.15 -2.72
C MET A 1 -14.23 -31.23 -2.94
N ALA A 2 -13.74 -31.75 -4.07
CA ALA A 2 -12.30 -31.84 -4.34
C ALA A 2 -11.57 -30.46 -4.39
N ASP A 3 -12.21 -29.43 -4.94
CA ASP A 3 -11.60 -28.09 -5.05
C ASP A 3 -11.40 -27.40 -3.69
N SER A 4 -12.30 -27.66 -2.72
CA SER A 4 -12.19 -27.13 -1.36
C SER A 4 -10.95 -27.66 -0.64
N LEU A 5 -10.68 -28.96 -0.77
CA LEU A 5 -9.51 -29.59 -0.14
C LEU A 5 -8.20 -29.08 -0.75
N LYS A 6 -8.15 -28.94 -2.09
CA LYS A 6 -6.99 -28.38 -2.79
C LYS A 6 -6.69 -26.95 -2.32
N ASN A 7 -7.71 -26.10 -2.20
CA ASN A 7 -7.56 -24.74 -1.68
C ASN A 7 -7.10 -24.71 -0.24
N GLN A 8 -7.64 -25.58 0.60
CA GLN A 8 -7.26 -25.64 2.01
C GLN A 8 -5.79 -26.06 2.18
N VAL A 9 -5.32 -27.02 1.37
CA VAL A 9 -3.91 -27.42 1.33
C VAL A 9 -3.03 -26.27 0.82
N LEU A 10 -3.41 -25.59 -0.27
CA LEU A 10 -2.66 -24.45 -0.79
C LEU A 10 -2.57 -23.31 0.22
N CYS A 11 -3.68 -22.92 0.84
CA CYS A 11 -3.70 -21.93 1.91
C CYS A 11 -2.78 -22.34 3.06
N SER A 12 -2.78 -23.62 3.45
CA SER A 12 -1.92 -24.13 4.53
C SER A 12 -0.43 -24.09 4.16
N VAL A 13 -0.09 -24.42 2.91
CA VAL A 13 1.28 -24.32 2.38
C VAL A 13 1.75 -22.87 2.35
N PHE A 14 0.93 -21.96 1.81
CA PHE A 14 1.26 -20.53 1.79
C PHE A 14 1.30 -19.91 3.20
N ALA A 15 0.43 -20.35 4.12
CA ALA A 15 0.47 -19.95 5.52
C ALA A 15 1.79 -20.40 6.18
N CYS A 16 2.15 -21.67 6.01
CA CYS A 16 3.39 -22.19 6.57
C CYS A 16 4.64 -21.51 5.97
N LEU A 17 4.65 -21.27 4.65
CA LEU A 17 5.71 -20.51 3.98
C LEU A 17 5.77 -19.07 4.52
N ALA A 18 4.63 -18.38 4.60
CA ALA A 18 4.55 -17.03 5.15
C ALA A 18 5.06 -16.99 6.61
N ASP A 19 4.62 -17.91 7.47
CA ASP A 19 5.04 -17.99 8.87
C ASP A 19 6.54 -18.35 9.02
N GLN A 20 7.06 -19.23 8.17
CA GLN A 20 8.49 -19.55 8.14
C GLN A 20 9.33 -18.34 7.67
N ILE A 21 8.81 -17.57 6.72
CA ILE A 21 9.42 -16.33 6.26
C ILE A 21 9.40 -15.28 7.37
N MET A 22 8.28 -15.15 8.08
CA MET A 22 8.11 -14.23 9.21
C MET A 22 9.02 -14.55 10.39
N SER A 23 9.09 -15.83 10.79
CA SER A 23 9.85 -16.27 11.98
C SER A 23 11.37 -16.24 11.78
N ARG A 24 11.86 -16.27 10.54
CA ARG A 24 13.31 -16.30 10.24
C ARG A 24 13.92 -14.94 9.95
N GLY A 25 13.15 -13.85 10.02
CA GLY A 25 13.66 -12.50 9.80
C GLY A 25 14.27 -12.26 8.40
N LYS A 26 13.94 -13.11 7.41
CA LYS A 26 14.43 -13.00 6.02
C LYS A 26 13.33 -12.41 5.12
N THR A 27 13.36 -11.09 4.89
CA THR A 27 13.88 -10.37 3.72
C THR A 27 13.00 -10.41 2.46
N SER A 28 13.04 -9.32 1.70
CA SER A 28 12.40 -9.09 0.40
C SER A 28 12.50 -10.27 -0.60
N GLU A 29 13.55 -11.08 -0.52
CA GLU A 29 13.73 -12.31 -1.30
C GLU A 29 12.60 -13.33 -1.08
N SER A 30 12.15 -13.46 0.17
CA SER A 30 11.06 -14.35 0.55
C SER A 30 9.72 -13.90 -0.04
N PHE A 31 9.47 -12.58 -0.07
CA PHE A 31 8.29 -12.01 -0.72
C PHE A 31 8.33 -12.25 -2.24
N ALA A 32 9.51 -12.08 -2.85
CA ALA A 32 9.69 -12.36 -4.27
C ALA A 32 9.42 -13.84 -4.60
N ALA A 33 9.87 -14.78 -3.77
CA ALA A 33 9.62 -16.21 -3.97
C ALA A 33 8.11 -16.55 -3.95
N ILE A 34 7.36 -16.00 -3.00
CA ILE A 34 5.89 -16.19 -2.95
C ILE A 34 5.22 -15.60 -4.20
N ILE A 35 5.61 -14.39 -4.63
CA ILE A 35 5.06 -13.78 -5.84
C ILE A 35 5.33 -14.65 -7.08
N ILE A 36 6.53 -15.20 -7.20
CA ILE A 36 6.89 -16.14 -8.28
C ILE A 36 6.00 -17.41 -8.23
N LEU A 37 5.77 -17.95 -7.03
CA LEU A 37 4.88 -19.10 -6.86
C LEU A 37 3.44 -18.78 -7.28
N LEU A 38 2.88 -17.67 -6.80
CA LEU A 38 1.53 -17.22 -7.19
C LEU A 38 1.40 -17.05 -8.70
N LYS A 39 2.40 -16.45 -9.35
CA LYS A 39 2.43 -16.27 -10.81
C LYS A 39 2.37 -17.61 -11.57
N ASN A 40 3.05 -18.64 -11.08
CA ASN A 40 3.10 -19.95 -11.74
C ASN A 40 1.87 -20.82 -11.43
N MET A 41 1.26 -20.67 -10.26
CA MET A 41 0.20 -21.57 -9.79
C MET A 41 -1.21 -21.16 -10.22
N LYS A 42 -1.41 -19.90 -10.64
CA LYS A 42 -2.74 -19.33 -10.92
C LYS A 42 -3.71 -19.58 -9.74
N PRO A 43 -3.38 -19.05 -8.55
CA PRO A 43 -4.13 -19.29 -7.33
C PRO A 43 -5.57 -18.81 -7.46
N GLU A 44 -6.48 -19.45 -6.73
CA GLU A 44 -7.83 -18.94 -6.56
C GLU A 44 -7.83 -17.71 -5.63
N GLN A 45 -8.81 -16.83 -5.80
CA GLN A 45 -8.96 -15.59 -5.05
C GLN A 45 -8.80 -15.75 -3.52
N PRO A 46 -9.33 -16.79 -2.84
CA PRO A 46 -9.15 -16.94 -1.39
C PRO A 46 -7.68 -17.09 -0.95
N VAL A 47 -6.85 -17.72 -1.79
CA VAL A 47 -5.41 -17.88 -1.53
C VAL A 47 -4.72 -16.51 -1.66
N VAL A 48 -5.07 -15.75 -2.70
CA VAL A 48 -4.52 -14.40 -2.95
C VAL A 48 -4.87 -13.46 -1.80
N ASP A 49 -6.14 -13.46 -1.38
CA ASP A 49 -6.65 -12.68 -0.25
C ASP A 49 -5.90 -13.02 1.03
N PHE A 50 -5.69 -14.31 1.29
CA PHE A 50 -4.97 -14.78 2.45
C PHE A 50 -3.52 -14.25 2.47
N VAL A 51 -2.79 -14.39 1.36
CA VAL A 51 -1.39 -13.93 1.26
C VAL A 51 -1.29 -12.41 1.41
N ALA A 52 -2.15 -11.65 0.72
CA ALA A 52 -2.16 -10.19 0.83
C ALA A 52 -2.45 -9.73 2.26
N LYS A 53 -3.43 -10.35 2.93
CA LYS A 53 -3.74 -10.06 4.35
C LYS A 53 -2.56 -10.36 5.27
N LYS A 54 -1.82 -11.44 5.02
CA LYS A 54 -0.61 -11.77 5.80
C LYS A 54 0.48 -10.71 5.64
N TYR A 55 0.69 -10.20 4.43
CA TYR A 55 1.62 -9.09 4.22
C TYR A 55 1.17 -7.79 4.88
N LEU A 56 -0.14 -7.49 4.87
CA LEU A 56 -0.68 -6.36 5.61
C LEU A 56 -0.52 -6.52 7.13
N GLU A 57 -0.72 -7.73 7.66
CA GLU A 57 -0.50 -8.04 9.08
C GLU A 57 0.97 -7.79 9.47
N ILE A 58 1.92 -8.27 8.66
CA ILE A 58 3.36 -8.00 8.87
C ILE A 58 3.65 -6.50 8.88
N PHE A 59 3.16 -5.78 7.88
CA PHE A 59 3.35 -4.35 7.77
C PHE A 59 2.79 -3.61 9.01
N ARG A 60 1.57 -3.93 9.43
CA ARG A 60 0.90 -3.31 10.57
C ARG A 60 1.62 -3.60 11.90
N ASN A 61 2.06 -4.83 12.12
CA ASN A 61 2.72 -5.25 13.36
C ASN A 61 4.10 -4.61 13.55
N ASN A 62 4.71 -4.09 12.48
CA ASN A 62 6.04 -3.51 12.53
C ASN A 62 6.05 -2.03 12.16
N ARG A 63 4.89 -1.37 12.12
CA ARG A 63 4.73 0.01 11.62
C ARG A 63 5.63 1.03 12.33
N ASP A 64 5.87 0.83 13.63
CA ASP A 64 6.65 1.76 14.47
C ASP A 64 8.17 1.53 14.40
N PHE A 65 8.62 0.49 13.70
CA PHE A 65 10.03 0.23 13.47
C PHE A 65 10.36 0.63 12.03
N PRO A 66 11.12 1.70 11.76
CA PRO A 66 11.45 2.13 10.40
C PRO A 66 12.54 1.25 9.75
N ALA A 67 12.45 -0.08 9.89
CA ALA A 67 13.28 -1.01 9.16
C ALA A 67 12.78 -1.13 7.72
N ARG A 68 13.70 -1.15 6.74
CA ARG A 68 13.39 -1.35 5.30
C ARG A 68 12.39 -2.50 5.05
N HIS A 69 12.45 -3.53 5.87
CA HIS A 69 11.63 -4.74 5.78
C HIS A 69 10.12 -4.50 5.93
N ASN A 70 9.70 -3.41 6.56
CA ASN A 70 8.27 -3.14 6.77
C ASN A 70 7.63 -2.55 5.51
N ILE A 71 8.36 -1.68 4.81
CA ILE A 71 7.97 -1.17 3.50
C ILE A 71 7.88 -2.30 2.47
N ASP A 72 8.81 -3.26 2.53
CA ASP A 72 8.83 -4.43 1.63
C ASP A 72 7.54 -5.26 1.74
N ALA A 73 6.95 -5.38 2.94
CA ALA A 73 5.71 -6.13 3.15
C ALA A 73 4.51 -5.44 2.49
N LEU A 74 4.39 -4.12 2.62
CA LEU A 74 3.33 -3.38 1.93
C LEU A 74 3.53 -3.42 0.40
N ASP A 75 4.77 -3.28 -0.09
CA ASP A 75 5.06 -3.42 -1.52
C ASP A 75 4.69 -4.82 -2.02
N ALA A 76 5.01 -5.87 -1.27
CA ALA A 76 4.60 -7.23 -1.60
C ALA A 76 3.07 -7.37 -1.65
N ALA A 77 2.34 -6.79 -0.69
CA ALA A 77 0.87 -6.79 -0.70
C ALA A 77 0.31 -6.12 -1.98
N THR A 78 0.88 -4.98 -2.40
CA THR A 78 0.45 -4.30 -3.64
C THR A 78 0.66 -5.14 -4.90
N ARG A 79 1.69 -5.99 -4.93
CA ARG A 79 1.94 -6.91 -6.05
C ARG A 79 1.03 -8.14 -6.01
N VAL A 80 0.68 -8.63 -4.81
CA VAL A 80 -0.16 -9.82 -4.67
C VAL A 80 -1.59 -9.56 -5.11
N ILE A 81 -2.13 -8.37 -4.82
CA ILE A 81 -3.53 -8.05 -5.17
C ILE A 81 -3.80 -8.07 -6.69
N ASP A 82 -2.76 -7.96 -7.52
CA ASP A 82 -2.85 -8.07 -8.98
C ASP A 82 -3.21 -9.49 -9.46
N PHE A 83 -3.08 -10.52 -8.62
CA PHE A 83 -3.46 -11.91 -8.95
C PHE A 83 -4.95 -12.21 -8.72
N ALA A 84 -5.83 -11.21 -8.80
CA ALA A 84 -7.28 -11.30 -8.57
C ALA A 84 -7.67 -11.44 -7.08
N ALA A 85 -7.20 -10.52 -6.24
CA ALA A 85 -7.73 -10.36 -4.88
C ALA A 85 -9.18 -9.84 -4.89
N SER A 86 -9.90 -10.08 -3.80
CA SER A 86 -11.21 -9.48 -3.55
C SER A 86 -11.13 -7.95 -3.42
N ALA A 87 -12.22 -7.28 -3.80
CA ALA A 87 -12.34 -5.83 -3.64
C ALA A 87 -12.07 -5.36 -2.20
N ALA A 88 -12.53 -6.11 -1.20
CA ALA A 88 -12.30 -5.79 0.21
C ALA A 88 -10.80 -5.78 0.57
N VAL A 89 -10.03 -6.76 0.10
CA VAL A 89 -8.57 -6.80 0.33
C VAL A 89 -7.85 -5.71 -0.44
N VAL A 90 -8.24 -5.46 -1.69
CA VAL A 90 -7.70 -4.36 -2.51
C VAL A 90 -7.91 -3.01 -1.81
N GLU A 91 -9.10 -2.75 -1.26
CA GLU A 91 -9.40 -1.53 -0.50
C GLU A 91 -8.52 -1.40 0.75
N GLU A 92 -8.27 -2.49 1.47
CA GLU A 92 -7.35 -2.48 2.61
C GLU A 92 -5.91 -2.14 2.19
N VAL A 93 -5.42 -2.69 1.08
CA VAL A 93 -4.07 -2.38 0.58
C VAL A 93 -3.97 -0.93 0.12
N ILE A 94 -4.96 -0.42 -0.62
CA ILE A 94 -5.00 0.98 -1.06
C ILE A 94 -5.01 1.92 0.15
N ARG A 95 -5.81 1.60 1.19
CA ARG A 95 -5.86 2.37 2.43
C ARG A 95 -4.50 2.48 3.12
N GLU A 96 -3.79 1.36 3.28
CA GLU A 96 -2.47 1.38 3.93
C GLU A 96 -1.42 2.07 3.02
N THR A 97 -1.53 1.91 1.71
CA THR A 97 -0.71 2.64 0.73
C THR A 97 -0.90 4.16 0.84
N ALA A 98 -2.15 4.62 1.02
CA ALA A 98 -2.46 6.04 1.21
C ALA A 98 -1.81 6.60 2.48
N LYS A 99 -1.93 5.86 3.59
CA LYS A 99 -1.35 6.25 4.89
C LYS A 99 0.18 6.30 4.86
N MET A 100 0.82 5.57 3.96
CA MET A 100 2.26 5.60 3.74
C MET A 100 2.71 6.64 2.70
N GLY A 101 1.79 7.43 2.14
CA GLY A 101 2.13 8.54 1.25
C GLY A 101 2.58 8.09 -0.15
N TRP A 102 2.25 6.86 -0.58
CA TRP A 102 2.68 6.33 -1.88
C TRP A 102 1.78 6.82 -3.03
N TYR A 103 1.83 8.13 -3.30
CA TYR A 103 0.98 8.79 -4.29
C TYR A 103 1.23 8.31 -5.73
N GLY A 104 2.44 7.82 -6.06
CA GLY A 104 2.81 7.43 -7.43
C GLY A 104 2.13 6.17 -7.98
N ARG A 105 1.51 5.34 -7.14
CA ARG A 105 0.88 4.07 -7.57
C ARG A 105 -0.60 3.97 -7.22
N ILE A 106 -1.04 4.68 -6.18
CA ILE A 106 -2.35 4.46 -5.59
C ILE A 106 -3.53 4.78 -6.51
N GLU A 107 -3.42 5.83 -7.33
CA GLU A 107 -4.49 6.21 -8.27
C GLU A 107 -4.67 5.16 -9.37
N ASP A 108 -3.57 4.63 -9.91
CA ASP A 108 -3.61 3.55 -10.91
C ASP A 108 -4.22 2.28 -10.31
N MET A 109 -3.80 1.89 -9.10
CA MET A 109 -4.35 0.72 -8.42
C MET A 109 -5.86 0.84 -8.21
N ALA A 110 -6.35 1.99 -7.73
CA ALA A 110 -7.78 2.22 -7.53
C ALA A 110 -8.56 2.10 -8.85
N LYS A 111 -8.04 2.65 -9.95
CA LYS A 111 -8.68 2.56 -11.28
C LYS A 111 -8.68 1.14 -11.81
N ARG A 112 -7.53 0.47 -11.77
CA ARG A 112 -7.35 -0.84 -12.39
C ARG A 112 -8.04 -1.96 -11.62
N LEU A 113 -8.02 -1.91 -10.30
CA LEU A 113 -8.49 -3.01 -9.45
C LEU A 113 -9.90 -2.78 -8.88
N LEU A 114 -10.34 -1.53 -8.73
CA LEU A 114 -11.66 -1.19 -8.19
C LEU A 114 -12.54 -0.40 -9.17
N ASN A 115 -12.05 -0.08 -10.37
CA ASN A 115 -12.76 0.71 -11.37
C ASN A 115 -13.26 2.07 -10.84
N ARG A 116 -12.47 2.71 -9.97
CA ARG A 116 -12.77 4.03 -9.39
C ARG A 116 -11.52 4.89 -9.25
N GLY A 117 -11.72 6.19 -9.00
CA GLY A 117 -10.64 7.06 -8.55
C GLY A 117 -10.34 6.91 -7.05
N LEU A 118 -9.48 7.79 -6.54
CA LEU A 118 -9.28 7.94 -5.10
C LEU A 118 -10.53 8.51 -4.43
N THR A 119 -10.79 8.06 -3.21
CA THR A 119 -11.79 8.67 -2.33
C THR A 119 -11.23 9.92 -1.66
N GLU A 120 -12.12 10.80 -1.18
CA GLU A 120 -11.71 11.99 -0.40
C GLU A 120 -10.84 11.60 0.80
N GLN A 121 -11.17 10.50 1.49
CA GLN A 121 -10.43 10.05 2.66
C GLN A 121 -9.03 9.51 2.31
N GLU A 122 -8.90 8.75 1.22
CA GLU A 122 -7.58 8.29 0.72
C GLU A 122 -6.69 9.49 0.34
N MET A 123 -7.27 10.51 -0.29
CA MET A 123 -6.54 11.74 -0.62
C MET A 123 -6.06 12.49 0.63
N ARG A 124 -6.89 12.57 1.68
CA ARG A 124 -6.50 13.18 2.96
C ARG A 124 -5.33 12.44 3.61
N TRP A 125 -5.38 11.10 3.65
CA TRP A 125 -4.28 10.30 4.18
C TRP A 125 -2.97 10.50 3.42
N LEU A 126 -3.01 10.63 2.09
CA LEU A 126 -1.81 10.92 1.29
C LEU A 126 -1.17 12.26 1.67
N VAL A 127 -1.99 13.31 1.81
CA VAL A 127 -1.50 14.65 2.18
C VAL A 127 -0.93 14.65 3.59
N ASP A 128 -1.65 14.07 4.55
CA ASP A 128 -1.20 14.02 5.93
C ASP A 128 0.13 13.25 6.05
N SER A 129 0.23 12.10 5.39
CA SER A 129 1.46 11.30 5.36
C SER A 129 2.67 12.06 4.79
N TYR A 130 2.47 12.83 3.71
CA TYR A 130 3.52 13.67 3.14
C TYR A 130 3.98 14.78 4.10
N LEU A 131 3.02 15.47 4.73
CA LEU A 131 3.29 16.59 5.64
C LEU A 131 3.98 16.15 6.94
N ASP A 132 3.77 14.92 7.39
CA ASP A 132 4.39 14.38 8.61
C ASP A 132 5.89 14.06 8.43
N HIS A 133 6.38 13.97 7.19
CA HIS A 133 7.76 13.56 6.90
C HIS A 133 8.54 14.66 6.16
N LYS A 134 9.21 15.56 6.91
CA LYS A 134 10.08 16.64 6.36
C LYS A 134 11.06 16.15 5.28
N GLY A 135 11.61 14.94 5.42
CA GLY A 135 12.58 14.37 4.48
C GLY A 135 12.01 13.98 3.12
N THR A 136 10.70 14.08 2.93
CA THR A 136 10.02 13.79 1.66
C THR A 136 9.77 15.05 0.83
N GLN A 137 10.23 16.23 1.28
CA GLN A 137 9.99 17.50 0.60
C GLN A 137 10.50 17.46 -0.85
N SER A 138 9.60 17.73 -1.79
CA SER A 138 9.90 17.88 -3.20
C SER A 138 8.84 18.75 -3.87
N ASN A 139 9.28 19.73 -4.67
CA ASN A 139 8.37 20.59 -5.43
C ASN A 139 7.46 19.77 -6.37
N SER A 140 8.01 18.74 -7.02
CA SER A 140 7.23 17.89 -7.93
C SER A 140 6.19 17.04 -7.20
N ALA A 141 6.50 16.59 -5.99
CA ALA A 141 5.56 15.85 -5.15
C ALA A 141 4.40 16.75 -4.71
N GLU A 142 4.69 17.98 -4.30
CA GLU A 142 3.68 18.96 -3.88
C GLU A 142 2.76 19.37 -5.03
N GLU A 143 3.31 19.62 -6.21
CA GLU A 143 2.52 19.91 -7.43
C GLU A 143 1.57 18.75 -7.74
N THR A 144 2.09 17.53 -7.74
CA THR A 144 1.30 16.31 -7.97
C THR A 144 0.18 16.16 -6.92
N LEU A 145 0.49 16.38 -5.64
CA LEU A 145 -0.51 16.31 -4.56
C LEU A 145 -1.58 17.40 -4.69
N CYS A 146 -1.22 18.59 -5.17
CA CYS A 146 -2.19 19.65 -5.45
C CYS A 146 -3.12 19.28 -6.62
N GLU A 147 -2.58 18.73 -7.71
CA GLU A 147 -3.37 18.24 -8.84
C GLU A 147 -4.36 17.14 -8.42
N LEU A 148 -3.87 16.15 -7.65
CA LEU A 148 -4.71 15.10 -7.11
C LEU A 148 -5.78 15.65 -6.15
N ALA A 149 -5.42 16.61 -5.28
CA ALA A 149 -6.37 17.24 -4.37
C ALA A 149 -7.49 17.97 -5.14
N ARG A 150 -7.16 18.73 -6.18
CA ARG A 150 -8.17 19.41 -7.04
C ARG A 150 -9.09 18.43 -7.75
N LYS A 151 -8.58 17.24 -8.09
CA LYS A 151 -9.33 16.20 -8.78
C LYS A 151 -10.28 15.44 -7.86
N TYR A 152 -9.87 15.18 -6.62
CA TYR A 152 -10.55 14.23 -5.72
C TYR A 152 -11.20 14.88 -4.49
N LEU A 153 -10.93 16.14 -4.20
CA LEU A 153 -11.54 16.87 -3.08
C LEU A 153 -12.43 18.00 -3.58
N LYS A 154 -13.30 18.47 -2.69
CA LYS A 154 -14.09 19.68 -2.93
C LYS A 154 -13.16 20.89 -3.06
N PRO A 155 -13.52 21.93 -3.85
CA PRO A 155 -12.66 23.08 -4.11
C PRO A 155 -12.08 23.74 -2.84
N GLN A 156 -12.91 23.87 -1.79
CA GLN A 156 -12.47 24.45 -0.52
C GLN A 156 -11.42 23.59 0.20
N GLU A 157 -11.55 22.26 0.13
CA GLU A 157 -10.63 21.32 0.75
C GLU A 157 -9.32 21.22 -0.04
N ALA A 158 -9.41 21.19 -1.37
CA ALA A 158 -8.24 21.26 -2.24
C ALA A 158 -7.43 22.54 -1.96
N ARG A 159 -8.09 23.69 -1.82
CA ARG A 159 -7.44 24.95 -1.44
C ARG A 159 -6.77 24.86 -0.06
N ASN A 160 -7.40 24.20 0.91
CA ASN A 160 -6.79 23.99 2.23
C ASN A 160 -5.54 23.12 2.15
N VAL A 161 -5.54 22.08 1.30
CA VAL A 161 -4.36 21.25 1.04
C VAL A 161 -3.22 22.10 0.46
N GLU A 162 -3.49 22.93 -0.55
CA GLU A 162 -2.48 23.83 -1.14
C GLU A 162 -1.85 24.76 -0.09
N ILE A 163 -2.67 25.36 0.78
CA ILE A 163 -2.20 26.22 1.87
C ILE A 163 -1.31 25.44 2.85
N ARG A 164 -1.68 24.19 3.19
CA ARG A 164 -0.87 23.35 4.09
C ARG A 164 0.48 23.00 3.47
N LEU A 165 0.51 22.61 2.19
CA LEU A 165 1.75 22.30 1.46
C LEU A 165 2.65 23.54 1.35
N GLN A 166 2.10 24.72 1.07
CA GLN A 166 2.87 25.97 1.06
C GLN A 166 3.48 26.30 2.44
N LYS A 167 2.72 26.10 3.52
CA LYS A 167 3.25 26.29 4.89
C LYS A 167 4.37 25.30 5.19
N PHE A 168 4.21 24.05 4.79
CA PHE A 168 5.24 23.02 4.94
C PHE A 168 6.52 23.38 4.18
N ARG A 169 6.41 23.81 2.91
CA ARG A 169 7.55 24.28 2.12
C ARG A 169 8.30 25.42 2.81
N ARG A 170 7.58 26.45 3.27
CA ARG A 170 8.20 27.59 3.99
C ARG A 170 8.89 27.14 5.28
N ALA A 171 8.28 26.21 6.02
CA ALA A 171 8.88 25.67 7.24
C ALA A 171 10.17 24.89 6.94
N PHE A 172 10.20 24.12 5.83
CA PHE A 172 11.40 23.43 5.37
C PHE A 172 12.49 24.40 4.91
N GLU A 173 12.14 25.45 4.16
CA GLU A 173 13.09 26.49 3.72
C GLU A 173 13.71 27.24 4.91
N SER A 174 12.96 27.45 6.00
CA SER A 174 13.46 28.13 7.21
C SER A 174 14.32 27.24 8.12
N ASP A 175 14.15 25.93 8.03
CA ASP A 175 14.79 24.92 8.90
C ASP A 175 14.96 23.61 8.11
N PRO A 176 15.94 23.57 7.18
CA PRO A 176 16.25 22.39 6.41
C PRO A 176 16.91 21.34 7.31
N LEU A 177 16.61 20.06 7.02
CA LEU A 177 17.14 18.90 7.77
C LEU A 177 18.67 18.82 7.80
#